data_AF-A6DHM8-F1
#
_entry.id   AF-A6DHM8-F1
#
_cell.length_a   1.000
_cell.length_b   1.000
_cell.length_c   1.000
_cell.angle_alpha   90.00
_cell.angle_beta   90.00
_cell.angle_gamma   90.00
#
_symmetry.space_group_name_H-M   'P 1'
#
loop_
_entity.id
_entity.type
_entity.pdbx_description
1 polymer ?
#
loop_
_entity_poly.entity_id
_entity_poly.type
_entity_poly.pdbx_seq_one_letter_code
_entity_poly.pdbx_strand_id
1 'polypeptide(L)'
;MQPKTVKEVDERTRELYNRADEALQQKNYDYAIDLFQNCLKQVPALKEARASLRQAALLKFGGKPSAAKQAMVAMKFSVTLTVKIPGLIRKGEFLKAIRLCEEVLANDPSNLSASRLLAEAATEAEMGWISVEIMELASRYNPTDADVNLYLAQIYNENAMGAKAVDLCEKLRKYHPNDERIFKMNNTSQAKMAMDEGNLDNKKEEGDGPKEEKVDVYETQTLQSTRNTTIITKGSDHYVQELMSGNDTIDTRKRLAREFIREGEFDQAVEILQEALDMEHAVDVQLQKLVFTAVEGRIDNALESWKAHLEDATSDLEKEEAIAEIANLEQTKKDILLDRAREQVAHFPNDPKTNMAFAEILVERGMFEEALDPLTKAATSPRFTTRAYMLRGKCRIGLEIFDKAKIDLSKALESLRPRDRNEAELNQLLGASLKALGENDEAEAHLTKAKDLGYTETQEEA
;
A
#
# COMPACT_ATOMS: atom_id res chain seq x y z
N MET A 1 -29.19 -7.72 9.34
CA MET A 1 -29.01 -9.18 9.57
C MET A 1 -28.50 -9.47 10.98
N GLN A 2 -29.14 -10.40 11.72
CA GLN A 2 -28.73 -10.78 13.08
C GLN A 2 -27.46 -11.65 13.09
N PRO A 3 -26.60 -11.53 14.11
CA PRO A 3 -25.42 -12.37 14.26
C PRO A 3 -25.81 -13.83 14.47
N LYS A 4 -25.12 -14.73 13.79
CA LYS A 4 -25.27 -16.18 13.96
C LYS A 4 -24.15 -16.75 14.79
N THR A 5 -24.46 -17.82 15.51
CA THR A 5 -23.48 -18.61 16.28
C THR A 5 -23.01 -19.85 15.54
N VAL A 6 -21.88 -20.42 15.95
CA VAL A 6 -21.34 -21.70 15.40
C VAL A 6 -22.32 -22.87 15.56
N LYS A 7 -23.26 -22.78 16.51
CA LYS A 7 -24.31 -23.80 16.70
C LYS A 7 -25.41 -23.71 15.64
N GLU A 8 -25.58 -22.55 15.02
CA GLU A 8 -26.66 -22.25 14.07
C GLU A 8 -26.25 -22.43 12.60
N VAL A 9 -25.00 -22.83 12.35
CA VAL A 9 -24.51 -23.15 11.00
C VAL A 9 -24.60 -24.65 10.71
N ASP A 10 -24.55 -24.99 9.42
CA ASP A 10 -24.52 -26.37 8.95
C ASP A 10 -23.24 -27.10 9.39
N GLU A 11 -23.29 -28.43 9.41
CA GLU A 11 -22.21 -29.29 9.88
C GLU A 11 -20.89 -29.01 9.16
N ARG A 12 -20.93 -28.79 7.84
CA ARG A 12 -19.75 -28.46 7.04
C ARG A 12 -19.09 -27.15 7.45
N THR A 13 -19.86 -26.09 7.67
CA THR A 13 -19.30 -24.80 8.14
C THR A 13 -18.77 -24.93 9.56
N ARG A 14 -19.42 -25.72 10.42
CA ARG A 14 -18.96 -25.99 11.78
C ARG A 14 -17.63 -26.73 11.81
N GLU A 15 -17.47 -27.77 11.00
CA GLU A 15 -16.20 -28.49 10.85
C GLU A 15 -15.09 -27.57 10.33
N LEU A 16 -15.40 -26.72 9.35
CA LEU A 16 -14.45 -25.73 8.83
C LEU A 16 -14.02 -24.73 9.90
N TYR A 17 -14.98 -24.25 10.72
CA TYR A 17 -14.70 -23.37 11.85
C TYR A 17 -13.80 -24.04 12.88
N ASN A 18 -14.11 -25.28 13.29
CA ASN A 18 -13.31 -26.01 14.27
C ASN A 18 -11.87 -26.21 13.80
N ARG A 19 -11.66 -26.53 12.53
CA ARG A 19 -10.31 -26.62 11.93
C ARG A 19 -9.59 -25.29 11.91
N ALA A 20 -10.31 -24.19 11.66
CA ALA A 20 -9.74 -22.85 11.72
C ALA A 20 -9.31 -22.48 13.15
N ASP A 21 -10.12 -22.84 14.14
CA ASP A 21 -9.83 -22.62 15.56
C ASP A 21 -8.62 -23.45 16.03
N GLU A 22 -8.54 -24.72 15.63
CA GLU A 22 -7.35 -25.56 15.88
C GLU A 22 -6.08 -24.95 15.27
N ALA A 23 -6.15 -24.46 14.03
CA ALA A 23 -5.02 -23.79 13.38
C ALA A 23 -4.59 -22.51 14.13
N LEU A 24 -5.57 -21.74 14.64
CA LEU A 24 -5.31 -20.56 15.46
C LEU A 24 -4.61 -20.91 16.77
N GLN A 25 -5.06 -21.96 17.47
CA GLN A 25 -4.44 -22.47 18.70
C GLN A 25 -3.00 -22.96 18.46
N GLN A 26 -2.74 -23.56 17.29
CA GLN A 26 -1.41 -23.97 16.84
C GLN A 26 -0.53 -22.81 16.36
N LYS A 27 -1.00 -21.55 16.47
CA LYS A 27 -0.33 -20.33 15.98
C LYS A 27 -0.05 -20.33 14.48
N ASN A 28 -0.76 -21.16 13.71
CA ASN A 28 -0.70 -21.15 12.26
C ASN A 28 -1.68 -20.09 11.73
N TYR A 29 -1.32 -18.82 11.90
CA TYR A 29 -2.23 -17.69 11.69
C TYR A 29 -2.65 -17.53 10.23
N ASP A 30 -1.75 -17.73 9.27
CA ASP A 30 -2.08 -17.61 7.84
C ASP A 30 -3.12 -18.65 7.41
N TYR A 31 -2.96 -19.89 7.88
CA TYR A 31 -3.93 -20.95 7.60
C TYR A 31 -5.26 -20.72 8.32
N ALA A 32 -5.22 -20.28 9.58
CA ALA A 32 -6.42 -19.93 10.33
C ALA A 32 -7.22 -18.80 9.65
N ILE A 33 -6.53 -17.76 9.18
CA ILE A 33 -7.13 -16.63 8.45
C ILE A 33 -7.86 -17.11 7.20
N ASP A 34 -7.24 -17.96 6.37
CA ASP A 34 -7.89 -18.48 5.15
C ASP A 34 -9.13 -19.32 5.48
N LEU A 35 -9.05 -20.19 6.49
CA LEU A 35 -10.19 -21.02 6.90
C LEU A 35 -11.35 -20.18 7.46
N PHE A 36 -11.07 -19.16 8.29
CA PHE A 36 -12.11 -18.26 8.79
C PHE A 36 -12.72 -17.41 7.66
N GLN A 37 -11.93 -16.91 6.71
CA GLN A 37 -12.46 -16.23 5.52
C GLN A 37 -13.37 -17.15 4.71
N ASN A 38 -13.03 -18.43 4.58
CA ASN A 38 -13.88 -19.42 3.91
C ASN A 38 -15.17 -19.72 4.69
N CYS A 39 -15.16 -19.65 6.03
CA CYS A 39 -16.39 -19.68 6.84
C CYS A 39 -17.28 -18.47 6.53
N LEU A 40 -16.71 -17.27 6.51
CA LEU A 40 -17.44 -16.02 6.25
C LEU A 40 -17.95 -15.90 4.81
N LYS A 41 -17.31 -16.59 3.85
CA LYS A 41 -17.85 -16.73 2.48
C LYS A 41 -19.18 -17.50 2.46
N GLN A 42 -19.33 -18.51 3.31
CA GLN A 42 -20.54 -19.33 3.41
C GLN A 42 -21.61 -18.68 4.28
N VAL A 43 -21.19 -18.18 5.46
CA VAL A 43 -22.08 -17.55 6.43
C VAL A 43 -21.52 -16.17 6.82
N PRO A 44 -21.85 -15.12 6.07
CA PRO A 44 -21.38 -13.76 6.36
C PRO A 44 -21.87 -13.18 7.70
N ALA A 45 -22.83 -13.81 8.38
CA ALA A 45 -23.33 -13.36 9.68
C ALA A 45 -22.69 -14.11 10.86
N LEU A 46 -21.74 -15.03 10.62
CA LEU A 46 -21.12 -15.84 11.67
C LEU A 46 -20.18 -14.98 12.53
N LYS A 47 -20.62 -14.65 13.75
CA LYS A 47 -19.95 -13.67 14.61
C LYS A 47 -18.62 -14.18 15.14
N GLU A 48 -18.59 -15.44 15.58
CA GLU A 48 -17.39 -16.04 16.16
C GLU A 48 -16.27 -16.16 15.12
N ALA A 49 -16.60 -16.52 13.86
CA ALA A 49 -15.59 -16.58 12.79
C ALA A 49 -14.96 -15.21 12.51
N ARG A 50 -15.72 -14.11 12.59
CA ARG A 50 -15.15 -12.76 12.47
C ARG A 50 -14.25 -12.41 13.63
N ALA A 51 -14.71 -12.64 14.87
CA ALA A 51 -13.93 -12.36 16.06
C ALA A 51 -12.61 -13.14 16.03
N SER A 52 -12.65 -14.43 15.68
CA SER A 52 -11.46 -15.28 15.57
C SER A 52 -10.57 -14.90 14.37
N LEU A 53 -11.13 -14.49 13.23
CA LEU A 53 -10.35 -13.93 12.11
C LEU A 53 -9.58 -12.68 12.54
N ARG A 54 -10.25 -11.76 13.22
CA ARG A 54 -9.67 -10.53 13.76
C ARG A 54 -8.59 -10.83 14.78
N GLN A 55 -8.82 -11.80 15.66
CA GLN A 55 -7.84 -12.25 16.64
C GLN A 55 -6.62 -12.87 15.95
N ALA A 56 -6.81 -13.74 14.96
CA ALA A 56 -5.73 -14.35 14.18
C ALA A 56 -4.88 -13.28 13.47
N ALA A 57 -5.52 -12.29 12.86
CA ALA A 57 -4.83 -11.17 12.23
C ALA A 57 -4.01 -10.36 13.26
N LEU A 58 -4.58 -10.04 14.42
CA LEU A 58 -3.86 -9.32 15.48
C LEU A 58 -2.67 -10.11 16.03
N LEU A 59 -2.85 -11.40 16.32
CA LEU A 59 -1.80 -12.28 16.84
C LEU A 59 -0.67 -12.50 15.83
N LYS A 60 -0.98 -12.57 14.54
CA LYS A 60 0.01 -12.64 13.46
C LYS A 60 1.00 -11.48 13.49
N PHE A 61 0.54 -10.27 13.84
CA PHE A 61 1.39 -9.08 13.85
C PHE A 61 1.89 -8.69 15.25
N GLY A 62 1.39 -9.32 16.32
CA GLY A 62 1.80 -9.02 17.69
C GLY A 62 1.49 -7.59 18.16
N GLY A 63 0.62 -6.86 17.45
CA GLY A 63 0.35 -5.44 17.72
C GLY A 63 -0.04 -4.65 16.46
N LYS A 64 0.26 -3.34 16.45
CA LYS A 64 0.13 -2.50 15.26
C LYS A 64 1.28 -2.86 14.29
N PRO A 65 1.00 -3.25 13.03
CA PRO A 65 2.07 -3.55 12.06
C PRO A 65 3.05 -2.38 11.93
N SER A 66 4.30 -2.64 11.54
CA SER A 66 5.27 -1.55 11.32
C SER A 66 4.77 -0.60 10.22
N ALA A 67 5.19 0.67 10.26
CA ALA A 67 4.77 1.67 9.28
C ALA A 67 5.13 1.25 7.83
N ALA A 68 6.25 0.55 7.64
CA ALA A 68 6.64 -0.03 6.36
C ALA A 68 5.63 -1.09 5.87
N LYS A 69 5.19 -1.97 6.76
CA LYS A 69 4.20 -3.00 6.44
C LYS A 69 2.82 -2.42 6.17
N GLN A 70 2.40 -1.41 6.94
CA GLN A 70 1.16 -0.67 6.67
C GLN A 70 1.21 0.00 5.28
N ALA A 71 2.34 0.62 4.92
CA ALA A 71 2.52 1.23 3.61
C ALA A 71 2.50 0.19 2.47
N MET A 72 3.14 -0.96 2.64
CA MET A 72 3.11 -2.06 1.67
C MET A 72 1.68 -2.59 1.45
N VAL A 73 0.92 -2.77 2.53
CA VAL A 73 -0.48 -3.21 2.45
C VAL A 73 -1.36 -2.12 1.81
N ALA A 74 -1.17 -0.86 2.18
CA ALA A 74 -1.87 0.27 1.56
C ALA A 74 -1.60 0.36 0.05
N MET A 75 -0.34 0.15 -0.38
CA MET A 75 0.03 0.14 -1.79
C MET A 75 -0.58 -1.07 -2.52
N LYS A 76 -0.40 -2.29 -1.97
CA LYS A 76 -0.93 -3.55 -2.53
C LYS A 76 -2.45 -3.50 -2.72
N PHE A 77 -3.16 -2.88 -1.78
CA PHE A 77 -4.62 -2.78 -1.80
C PHE A 77 -5.14 -1.41 -2.23
N SER A 78 -4.30 -0.52 -2.77
CA SER A 78 -4.68 0.85 -3.15
C SER A 78 -5.90 0.89 -4.07
N VAL A 79 -5.85 0.22 -5.22
CA VAL A 79 -6.97 0.11 -6.17
C VAL A 79 -8.19 -0.57 -5.53
N THR A 80 -7.96 -1.53 -4.63
CA THR A 80 -9.05 -2.21 -3.93
C THR A 80 -9.79 -1.27 -2.98
N LEU A 81 -9.06 -0.45 -2.22
CA LEU A 81 -9.59 0.51 -1.26
C LEU A 81 -10.21 1.74 -1.92
N THR A 82 -9.60 2.28 -2.99
CA THR A 82 -10.05 3.54 -3.60
C THR A 82 -11.08 3.35 -4.71
N VAL A 83 -11.04 2.20 -5.41
CA VAL A 83 -11.91 1.96 -6.57
C VAL A 83 -12.88 0.80 -6.35
N LYS A 84 -12.37 -0.40 -6.04
CA LYS A 84 -13.20 -1.62 -6.04
C LYS A 84 -14.23 -1.63 -4.92
N ILE A 85 -13.82 -1.42 -3.67
CA ILE A 85 -14.72 -1.45 -2.51
C ILE A 85 -15.79 -0.35 -2.60
N PRO A 86 -15.44 0.94 -2.82
CA PRO A 86 -16.45 1.98 -3.03
C PRO A 86 -17.37 1.69 -4.22
N GLY A 87 -16.84 1.12 -5.31
CA GLY A 87 -17.63 0.68 -6.46
C GLY A 87 -18.65 -0.41 -6.11
N LEU A 88 -18.32 -1.35 -5.22
CA LEU A 88 -19.22 -2.40 -4.76
C LEU A 88 -20.30 -1.86 -3.80
N ILE A 89 -19.94 -0.95 -2.90
CA ILE A 89 -20.90 -0.28 -2.00
C ILE A 89 -21.95 0.46 -2.82
N ARG A 90 -21.53 1.27 -3.82
CA ARG A 90 -22.46 1.99 -4.72
C ARG A 90 -23.38 1.06 -5.52
N LYS A 91 -22.93 -0.16 -5.82
CA LYS A 91 -23.73 -1.18 -6.51
C LYS A 91 -24.68 -1.97 -5.60
N GLY A 92 -24.63 -1.74 -4.29
CA GLY A 92 -25.39 -2.52 -3.31
C GLY A 92 -24.82 -3.91 -3.01
N GLU A 93 -23.60 -4.20 -3.47
CA GLU A 93 -22.94 -5.51 -3.29
C GLU A 93 -22.20 -5.59 -1.93
N PHE A 94 -22.88 -5.23 -0.85
CA PHE A 94 -22.29 -5.00 0.47
C PHE A 94 -21.52 -6.20 1.04
N LEU A 95 -22.03 -7.43 0.88
CA LEU A 95 -21.36 -8.64 1.35
C LEU A 95 -20.04 -8.92 0.63
N LYS A 96 -19.88 -8.46 -0.63
CA LYS A 96 -18.60 -8.54 -1.34
C LYS A 96 -17.65 -7.46 -0.86
N ALA A 97 -18.14 -6.24 -0.64
CA ALA A 97 -17.36 -5.15 -0.07
C ALA A 97 -16.78 -5.54 1.30
N ILE A 98 -17.63 -6.07 2.20
CA ILE A 98 -17.23 -6.59 3.52
C ILE A 98 -16.09 -7.61 3.38
N ARG A 99 -16.23 -8.61 2.49
CA ARG A 99 -15.18 -9.63 2.31
C ARG A 99 -13.85 -9.06 1.84
N LEU A 100 -13.86 -8.09 0.92
CA LEU A 100 -12.63 -7.44 0.47
C LEU A 100 -11.99 -6.61 1.58
N CYS A 101 -12.77 -5.92 2.41
CA CYS A 101 -12.24 -5.23 3.58
C CYS A 101 -11.57 -6.20 4.57
N GLU A 102 -12.19 -7.35 4.85
CA GLU A 102 -11.63 -8.38 5.73
C GLU A 102 -10.30 -8.95 5.19
N GLU A 103 -10.14 -9.02 3.87
CA GLU A 103 -8.86 -9.40 3.24
C GLU A 103 -7.76 -8.37 3.50
N VAL A 104 -8.08 -7.07 3.38
CA VAL A 104 -7.13 -5.99 3.70
C VAL A 104 -6.77 -6.04 5.19
N LEU A 105 -7.77 -6.16 6.06
CA LEU A 105 -7.58 -6.16 7.52
C LEU A 105 -6.86 -7.41 8.04
N ALA A 106 -6.90 -8.53 7.31
CA ALA A 106 -6.07 -9.70 7.59
C ALA A 106 -4.57 -9.44 7.34
N ASN A 107 -4.23 -8.45 6.52
CA ASN A 107 -2.85 -8.04 6.23
C ASN A 107 -2.40 -6.82 7.06
N ASP A 108 -3.31 -5.89 7.34
CA ASP A 108 -3.10 -4.76 8.25
C ASP A 108 -4.36 -4.50 9.09
N PRO A 109 -4.42 -5.01 10.33
CA PRO A 109 -5.59 -4.85 11.18
C PRO A 109 -5.81 -3.42 11.68
N SER A 110 -4.84 -2.52 11.47
CA SER A 110 -4.87 -1.11 11.88
C SER A 110 -5.23 -0.15 10.74
N ASN A 111 -5.47 -0.67 9.54
CA ASN A 111 -5.78 0.13 8.37
C ASN A 111 -7.11 0.89 8.54
N LEU A 112 -7.03 2.21 8.66
CA LEU A 112 -8.20 3.05 8.92
C LEU A 112 -9.17 3.08 7.73
N SER A 113 -8.67 3.19 6.50
CA SER A 113 -9.50 3.23 5.29
C SER A 113 -10.32 1.95 5.13
N ALA A 114 -9.70 0.78 5.32
CA ALA A 114 -10.39 -0.50 5.29
C ALA A 114 -11.44 -0.61 6.41
N SER A 115 -11.12 -0.12 7.61
CA SER A 115 -12.04 -0.12 8.76
C SER A 115 -13.27 0.75 8.51
N ARG A 116 -13.09 1.96 7.94
CA ARG A 116 -14.20 2.87 7.60
C ARG A 116 -15.10 2.29 6.51
N LEU A 117 -14.50 1.77 5.45
CA LEU A 117 -15.25 1.13 4.35
C LEU A 117 -15.97 -0.14 4.82
N LEU A 118 -15.38 -0.91 5.74
CA LEU A 118 -16.05 -2.06 6.35
C LEU A 118 -17.27 -1.63 7.16
N ALA A 119 -17.12 -0.58 7.98
CA ALA A 119 -18.22 -0.03 8.77
C ALA A 119 -19.34 0.52 7.88
N GLU A 120 -19.01 1.24 6.81
CA GLU A 120 -20.00 1.74 5.84
C GLU A 120 -20.75 0.57 5.18
N ALA A 121 -20.03 -0.39 4.61
CA ALA A 121 -20.64 -1.56 3.96
C ALA A 121 -21.48 -2.40 4.93
N ALA A 122 -21.07 -2.51 6.20
CA ALA A 122 -21.80 -3.25 7.22
C ALA A 122 -23.06 -2.51 7.69
N THR A 123 -23.01 -1.18 7.81
CA THR A 123 -24.19 -0.36 8.14
C THR A 123 -25.24 -0.48 7.03
N GLU A 124 -24.84 -0.36 5.77
CA GLU A 124 -25.72 -0.54 4.60
C GLU A 124 -26.26 -1.99 4.48
N ALA A 125 -25.51 -2.98 4.95
CA ALA A 125 -25.96 -4.37 5.02
C ALA A 125 -26.86 -4.69 6.24
N GLU A 126 -27.25 -3.67 7.02
CA GLU A 126 -27.98 -3.80 8.29
C GLU A 126 -27.27 -4.73 9.29
N MET A 127 -25.94 -4.77 9.24
CA MET A 127 -25.08 -5.52 10.14
C MET A 127 -24.29 -4.56 11.05
N GLY A 128 -24.99 -3.59 11.65
CA GLY A 128 -24.35 -2.49 12.40
C GLY A 128 -23.49 -2.93 13.59
N TRP A 129 -23.69 -4.15 14.11
CA TRP A 129 -22.80 -4.74 15.10
C TRP A 129 -21.36 -4.94 14.60
N ILE A 130 -21.16 -5.20 13.30
CA ILE A 130 -19.82 -5.25 12.68
C ILE A 130 -19.23 -3.84 12.61
N SER A 131 -20.05 -2.85 12.22
CA SER A 131 -19.63 -1.44 12.16
C SER A 131 -19.15 -0.95 13.52
N VAL A 132 -19.86 -1.30 14.59
CA VAL A 132 -19.46 -1.02 15.98
C VAL A 132 -18.12 -1.69 16.29
N GLU A 133 -18.00 -3.00 16.08
CA GLU A 133 -16.79 -3.76 16.41
C GLU A 133 -15.53 -3.22 15.72
N ILE A 134 -15.60 -2.98 14.40
CA ILE A 134 -14.43 -2.53 13.66
C ILE A 134 -14.04 -1.09 14.02
N MET A 135 -15.01 -0.21 14.26
CA MET A 135 -14.71 1.18 14.60
C MET A 135 -14.29 1.35 16.06
N GLU A 136 -14.77 0.51 16.98
CA GLU A 136 -14.23 0.42 18.34
C GLU A 136 -12.74 0.06 18.30
N LEU A 137 -12.37 -0.89 17.45
CA LEU A 137 -10.97 -1.23 17.23
C LEU A 137 -10.18 -0.08 16.57
N ALA A 138 -10.72 0.56 15.53
CA ALA A 138 -10.05 1.69 14.88
C ALA A 138 -9.79 2.84 15.87
N SER A 139 -10.73 3.08 16.79
CA SER A 139 -10.59 4.02 17.91
C SER A 139 -9.48 3.60 18.87
N ARG A 140 -9.28 2.31 19.17
CA ARG A 140 -8.15 1.85 20.00
C ARG A 140 -6.79 2.22 19.40
N TYR A 141 -6.65 2.19 18.08
CA TYR A 141 -5.42 2.61 17.41
C TYR A 141 -5.28 4.14 17.28
N ASN A 142 -6.39 4.88 17.38
CA ASN A 142 -6.46 6.33 17.18
C ASN A 142 -7.33 6.99 18.28
N PRO A 143 -6.95 6.88 19.57
CA PRO A 143 -7.84 7.19 20.69
C PRO A 143 -8.15 8.69 20.85
N THR A 144 -7.30 9.55 20.31
CA THR A 144 -7.45 11.01 20.37
C THR A 144 -7.85 11.62 19.03
N ASP A 145 -8.07 10.82 17.98
CA ASP A 145 -8.46 11.33 16.67
C ASP A 145 -9.94 11.73 16.67
N ALA A 146 -10.24 13.00 16.41
CA ALA A 146 -11.61 13.50 16.48
C ALA A 146 -12.51 12.86 15.40
N ASP A 147 -12.03 12.67 14.18
CA ASP A 147 -12.85 12.21 13.06
C ASP A 147 -13.20 10.73 13.20
N VAL A 148 -12.23 9.89 13.61
CA VAL A 148 -12.44 8.46 13.86
C VAL A 148 -13.48 8.26 14.96
N ASN A 149 -13.34 9.00 16.07
CA ASN A 149 -14.20 8.81 17.23
C ASN A 149 -15.57 9.50 17.09
N LEU A 150 -15.68 10.58 16.31
CA LEU A 150 -16.97 11.16 15.92
C LEU A 150 -17.75 10.19 15.01
N TYR A 151 -17.06 9.52 14.08
CA TYR A 151 -17.70 8.50 13.25
C TYR A 151 -18.15 7.28 14.07
N LEU A 152 -17.34 6.83 15.03
CA LEU A 152 -17.76 5.79 15.99
C LEU A 152 -18.96 6.23 16.84
N ALA A 153 -18.98 7.48 17.32
CA ALA A 153 -20.12 8.02 18.06
C ALA A 153 -21.40 8.05 17.21
N GLN A 154 -21.30 8.38 15.92
CA GLN A 154 -22.41 8.28 14.98
C GLN A 154 -22.90 6.82 14.85
N ILE A 155 -22.00 5.86 14.69
CA ILE A 155 -22.34 4.43 14.58
C ILE A 155 -23.02 3.93 15.85
N TYR A 156 -22.55 4.31 17.05
CA TYR A 156 -23.24 4.00 18.30
C TYR A 156 -24.67 4.55 18.32
N ASN A 157 -24.83 5.80 17.92
CA ASN A 157 -26.12 6.47 17.84
C ASN A 157 -27.08 5.84 16.81
N GLU A 158 -26.57 5.21 15.76
CA GLU A 158 -27.37 4.47 14.77
C GLU A 158 -27.73 3.06 15.25
N ASN A 159 -26.96 2.51 16.19
CA ASN A 159 -27.16 1.17 16.75
C ASN A 159 -27.83 1.18 18.14
N ALA A 160 -28.52 2.26 18.50
CA ALA A 160 -29.20 2.44 19.80
C ALA A 160 -28.26 2.26 21.01
N MET A 161 -27.02 2.72 20.88
CA MET A 161 -26.00 2.73 21.93
C MET A 161 -25.67 4.16 22.38
N GLY A 162 -26.70 5.01 22.58
CA GLY A 162 -26.53 6.44 22.89
C GLY A 162 -25.62 6.71 24.11
N ALA A 163 -25.70 5.88 25.15
CA ALA A 163 -24.85 6.02 26.35
C ALA A 163 -23.35 5.89 26.05
N LYS A 164 -22.96 4.93 25.18
CA LYS A 164 -21.56 4.78 24.74
C LYS A 164 -21.11 5.98 23.90
N ALA A 165 -22.00 6.54 23.08
CA ALA A 165 -21.71 7.71 22.26
C ALA A 165 -21.45 8.97 23.11
N VAL A 166 -22.24 9.15 24.18
CA VAL A 166 -22.05 10.25 25.15
C VAL A 166 -20.70 10.11 25.87
N ASP A 167 -20.41 8.94 26.46
CA ASP A 167 -19.15 8.70 27.17
C ASP A 167 -17.93 8.92 26.25
N LEU A 168 -18.00 8.48 24.99
CA LEU A 168 -16.95 8.73 24.01
C LEU A 168 -16.77 10.23 23.71
N CYS A 169 -17.85 10.98 23.50
CA CYS A 169 -17.78 12.41 23.25
C CYS A 169 -17.25 13.20 24.45
N GLU A 170 -17.61 12.79 25.68
CA GLU A 170 -17.09 13.39 26.91
C GLU A 170 -15.59 13.14 27.08
N LYS A 171 -15.12 11.93 26.78
CA LYS A 171 -13.68 11.62 26.72
C LYS A 171 -12.97 12.49 25.69
N LEU A 172 -13.52 12.61 24.48
CA LEU A 172 -12.92 13.43 23.43
C LEU A 172 -12.83 14.91 23.78
N ARG A 173 -13.83 15.49 24.48
CA ARG A 173 -13.80 16.89 24.92
C ARG A 173 -12.61 17.22 25.83
N LYS A 174 -12.04 16.23 26.53
CA LYS A 174 -10.82 16.43 27.33
C LYS A 174 -9.59 16.69 26.45
N TYR A 175 -9.56 16.10 25.25
CA TYR A 175 -8.47 16.26 24.29
C TYR A 175 -8.72 17.41 23.31
N HIS A 176 -9.98 17.66 22.96
CA HIS A 176 -10.42 18.66 21.98
C HIS A 176 -11.50 19.60 22.57
N PRO A 177 -11.15 20.47 23.54
CA PRO A 177 -12.13 21.25 24.31
C PRO A 177 -12.92 22.27 23.48
N ASN A 178 -12.37 22.72 22.34
CA ASN A 178 -12.95 23.77 21.50
C ASN A 178 -13.56 23.22 20.19
N ASP A 179 -13.63 21.91 19.98
CA ASP A 179 -14.20 21.34 18.76
C ASP A 179 -15.74 21.33 18.83
N GLU A 180 -16.36 22.21 18.05
CA GLU A 180 -17.82 22.38 17.99
C GLU A 180 -18.53 21.11 17.48
N ARG A 181 -17.86 20.28 16.65
CA ARG A 181 -18.42 19.03 16.12
C ARG A 181 -18.67 18.03 17.24
N ILE A 182 -17.75 17.95 18.20
CA ILE A 182 -17.86 17.07 19.37
C ILE A 182 -18.98 17.54 20.29
N PHE A 183 -19.13 18.85 20.48
CA PHE A 183 -20.25 19.40 21.24
C PHE A 183 -21.60 19.07 20.60
N LYS A 184 -21.75 19.29 19.28
CA LYS A 184 -22.96 18.94 18.53
C LYS A 184 -23.27 17.45 18.57
N MET A 185 -22.26 16.61 18.36
CA MET A 185 -22.40 15.16 18.43
C MET A 185 -22.83 14.73 19.83
N ASN A 186 -22.22 15.25 20.90
CA ASN A 186 -22.58 14.92 22.27
C ASN A 186 -24.05 15.24 22.58
N ASN A 187 -24.54 16.42 22.18
CA ASN A 187 -25.93 16.80 22.38
C ASN A 187 -26.89 15.88 21.60
N THR A 188 -26.50 15.50 20.38
CA THR A 188 -27.26 14.52 19.57
C THR A 188 -27.28 13.15 20.24
N SER A 189 -26.14 12.70 20.77
CA SER A 189 -26.00 11.45 21.51
C SER A 189 -26.82 11.45 22.79
N GLN A 190 -26.88 12.55 23.53
CA GLN A 190 -27.71 12.67 24.74
C GLN A 190 -29.21 12.59 24.42
N ALA A 191 -29.65 13.24 23.33
CA ALA A 191 -31.03 13.13 22.88
C ALA A 191 -31.39 11.68 22.48
N LYS A 192 -30.48 11.00 21.76
CA LYS A 192 -30.65 9.59 21.39
C LYS A 192 -30.61 8.64 22.58
N MET A 193 -29.71 8.86 23.54
CA MET A 193 -29.66 8.10 24.80
C MET A 193 -30.98 8.18 25.56
N ALA A 194 -31.58 9.37 25.68
CA ALA A 194 -32.88 9.53 26.32
C ALA A 194 -34.02 8.83 25.55
N MET A 195 -33.95 8.80 24.20
CA MET A 195 -34.89 8.04 23.38
C MET A 195 -34.71 6.53 23.56
N ASP A 196 -33.46 6.04 23.61
CA ASP A 196 -33.13 4.63 23.83
C ASP A 196 -33.63 4.17 25.22
N GLU A 197 -33.40 4.97 26.26
CA GLU A 197 -33.91 4.73 27.62
C GLU A 197 -35.45 4.71 27.69
N GLY A 198 -36.12 5.67 27.05
CA GLY A 198 -37.59 5.68 26.95
C GLY A 198 -38.15 4.49 26.17
N ASN A 199 -37.41 3.98 25.19
CA ASN A 199 -37.78 2.79 24.41
C ASN A 199 -37.53 1.49 25.20
N LEU A 200 -36.52 1.47 26.07
CA LEU A 200 -36.23 0.37 26.99
C LEU A 200 -37.27 0.27 28.11
N ASP A 201 -37.76 1.40 28.63
CA ASP A 201 -38.85 1.40 29.61
C ASP A 201 -40.19 0.94 29.00
N ASN A 202 -40.44 1.22 27.72
CA ASN A 202 -41.57 0.64 26.99
C ASN A 202 -41.39 -0.86 26.64
N LYS A 203 -40.16 -1.33 26.40
CA LYS A 203 -39.87 -2.76 26.14
C LYS A 203 -39.86 -3.63 27.39
N LYS A 204 -39.70 -3.07 28.59
CA LYS A 204 -39.86 -3.82 29.86
C LYS A 204 -41.30 -4.30 30.08
N GLU A 205 -42.29 -3.74 29.37
CA GLU A 205 -43.68 -4.25 29.39
C GLU A 205 -43.94 -5.35 28.35
N GLU A 206 -43.03 -5.59 27.39
CA GLU A 206 -43.16 -6.67 26.40
C GLU A 206 -41.80 -7.34 26.09
N GLY A 207 -41.50 -8.42 26.81
CA GLY A 207 -40.61 -9.48 26.35
C GLY A 207 -39.16 -9.47 26.88
N ASP A 208 -38.86 -10.47 27.70
CA ASP A 208 -37.56 -10.77 28.29
C ASP A 208 -36.49 -11.09 27.21
N GLY A 209 -35.36 -10.37 27.23
CA GLY A 209 -34.21 -10.54 26.32
C GLY A 209 -32.88 -10.38 27.07
N PRO A 210 -31.82 -11.11 26.70
CA PRO A 210 -30.77 -11.52 27.63
C PRO A 210 -29.80 -10.39 28.02
N LYS A 211 -29.42 -10.43 29.30
CA LYS A 211 -28.50 -9.51 29.98
C LYS A 211 -27.08 -9.61 29.43
N GLU A 212 -26.50 -8.46 29.14
CA GLU A 212 -25.11 -8.30 28.72
C GLU A 212 -24.13 -8.77 29.81
N GLU A 213 -23.22 -9.67 29.42
CA GLU A 213 -22.06 -10.08 30.22
C GLU A 213 -20.94 -9.05 30.08
N LYS A 214 -20.49 -8.52 31.21
CA LYS A 214 -19.31 -7.64 31.32
C LYS A 214 -18.05 -8.45 31.03
N VAL A 215 -17.28 -8.03 30.04
CA VAL A 215 -15.92 -8.57 29.82
C VAL A 215 -14.91 -7.61 30.44
N ASP A 216 -14.03 -8.22 31.22
CA ASP A 216 -13.12 -7.62 32.19
C ASP A 216 -11.95 -6.85 31.54
N VAL A 217 -11.45 -5.91 32.33
CA VAL A 217 -10.37 -4.97 32.03
C VAL A 217 -9.02 -5.69 32.20
N TYR A 218 -8.12 -5.58 31.21
CA TYR A 218 -6.70 -5.78 31.43
C TYR A 218 -5.91 -4.52 31.08
N GLU A 219 -5.19 -4.03 32.10
CA GLU A 219 -4.37 -2.82 32.13
C GLU A 219 -3.08 -2.92 31.32
N THR A 220 -2.78 -1.80 30.65
CA THR A 220 -1.50 -1.12 30.38
C THR A 220 -0.19 -1.91 30.27
N GLN A 221 0.52 -1.67 29.15
CA GLN A 221 1.94 -1.30 29.18
C GLN A 221 2.20 -0.10 28.26
N THR A 222 2.85 0.90 28.85
CA THR A 222 3.24 2.20 28.32
C THR A 222 4.37 2.12 27.30
N LEU A 223 4.28 2.90 26.23
CA LEU A 223 5.45 3.49 25.56
C LEU A 223 5.16 4.99 25.39
N GLN A 224 5.64 5.77 26.36
CA GLN A 224 5.84 7.20 26.19
C GLN A 224 7.10 7.38 25.33
N SER A 225 7.00 8.21 24.30
CA SER A 225 8.18 8.80 23.67
C SER A 225 7.89 10.27 23.42
N THR A 226 8.59 11.07 24.20
CA THR A 226 8.75 12.52 24.21
C THR A 226 8.80 13.16 22.83
N ARG A 227 7.83 14.05 22.52
CA ARG A 227 8.04 15.15 21.57
C ARG A 227 8.87 16.23 22.29
N ASN A 228 10.18 16.18 22.13
CA ASN A 228 11.02 17.32 22.43
C ASN A 228 10.94 18.29 21.25
N THR A 229 10.24 19.39 21.44
CA THR A 229 10.36 20.61 20.65
C THR A 229 11.75 21.21 20.86
N THR A 230 12.63 21.03 19.89
CA THR A 230 13.78 21.93 19.70
C THR A 230 13.35 22.97 18.67
N ILE A 231 13.23 24.23 19.11
CA ILE A 231 13.00 25.38 18.24
C ILE A 231 14.28 25.58 17.43
N ILE A 232 14.32 24.98 16.26
CA ILE A 232 15.12 25.43 15.13
C ILE A 232 14.10 26.17 14.27
N THR A 233 14.28 27.47 14.01
CA THR A 233 13.40 28.19 13.08
C THR A 233 13.63 27.61 11.68
N LYS A 234 12.81 26.62 11.33
CA LYS A 234 12.87 25.85 10.09
C LYS A 234 12.11 26.58 8.99
N GLY A 235 12.49 26.37 7.73
CA GLY A 235 11.79 26.99 6.59
C GLY A 235 10.32 26.54 6.50
N SER A 236 10.04 25.35 7.02
CA SER A 236 8.71 24.78 7.19
C SER A 236 7.82 25.57 8.17
N ASP A 237 8.37 26.22 9.20
CA ASP A 237 7.58 26.92 10.24
C ASP A 237 6.70 28.04 9.65
N HIS A 238 7.21 28.77 8.66
CA HIS A 238 6.47 29.82 7.98
C HIS A 238 5.23 29.28 7.26
N TYR A 239 5.41 28.19 6.50
CA TYR A 239 4.32 27.57 5.73
C TYR A 239 3.34 26.80 6.62
N VAL A 240 3.80 26.25 7.74
CA VAL A 240 2.92 25.67 8.78
C VAL A 240 2.04 26.77 9.37
N GLN A 241 2.59 27.94 9.71
CA GLN A 241 1.79 29.06 10.19
C GLN A 241 0.81 29.58 9.13
N GLU A 242 1.21 29.60 7.86
CA GLU A 242 0.33 29.99 6.75
C GLU A 242 -0.86 29.02 6.60
N LEU A 243 -0.61 27.71 6.68
CA LEU A 243 -1.65 26.67 6.76
C LEU A 243 -2.59 26.89 7.95
N MET A 244 -2.04 27.12 9.15
CA MET A 244 -2.81 27.35 10.38
C MET A 244 -3.63 28.65 10.36
N SER A 245 -3.21 29.63 9.58
CA SER A 245 -3.92 30.91 9.41
C SER A 245 -5.15 30.82 8.49
N GLY A 246 -5.43 29.63 7.94
CA GLY A 246 -6.56 29.38 7.05
C GLY A 246 -6.24 29.48 5.56
N ASN A 247 -4.97 29.70 5.19
CA ASN A 247 -4.51 29.67 3.79
C ASN A 247 -4.08 28.25 3.38
N ASP A 248 -4.96 27.27 3.60
CA ASP A 248 -4.76 25.88 3.17
C ASP A 248 -5.09 25.75 1.68
N THR A 249 -4.05 25.79 0.85
CA THR A 249 -4.16 25.57 -0.59
C THR A 249 -3.16 24.53 -1.05
N ILE A 250 -3.43 23.93 -2.22
CA ILE A 250 -2.51 22.99 -2.88
C ILE A 250 -1.12 23.64 -3.07
N ASP A 251 -1.04 24.95 -3.38
CA ASP A 251 0.27 25.62 -3.53
C ASP A 251 1.01 25.79 -2.20
N THR A 252 0.30 26.16 -1.12
CA THR A 252 0.87 26.26 0.23
C THR A 252 1.45 24.92 0.67
N ARG A 253 0.70 23.82 0.47
CA ARG A 253 1.16 22.46 0.77
C ARG A 253 2.33 22.00 -0.08
N LYS A 254 2.33 22.30 -1.39
CA LYS A 254 3.49 22.05 -2.27
C LYS A 254 4.74 22.79 -1.77
N ARG A 255 4.61 24.03 -1.28
CA ARG A 255 5.74 24.79 -0.72
C ARG A 255 6.24 24.18 0.58
N LEU A 256 5.34 23.86 1.51
CA LEU A 256 5.69 23.19 2.76
C LEU A 256 6.42 21.86 2.51
N ALA A 257 5.89 21.03 1.61
CA ALA A 257 6.51 19.76 1.26
C ALA A 257 7.91 19.90 0.64
N ARG A 258 8.16 20.94 -0.16
CA ARG A 258 9.53 21.23 -0.68
C ARG A 258 10.50 21.59 0.43
N GLU A 259 10.04 22.28 1.47
CA GLU A 259 10.87 22.57 2.64
C GLU A 259 11.14 21.30 3.44
N PHE A 260 10.15 20.44 3.66
CA PHE A 260 10.37 19.12 4.28
C PHE A 260 11.33 18.24 3.49
N ILE A 261 11.21 18.18 2.16
CA ILE A 261 12.18 17.49 1.29
C ILE A 261 13.59 18.07 1.47
N ARG A 262 13.74 19.40 1.53
CA ARG A 262 15.05 20.05 1.71
C ARG A 262 15.66 19.74 3.08
N GLU A 263 14.82 19.63 4.10
CA GLU A 263 15.22 19.30 5.47
C GLU A 263 15.48 17.80 5.67
N GLY A 264 15.21 16.95 4.66
CA GLY A 264 15.34 15.49 4.75
C GLY A 264 14.17 14.80 5.46
N GLU A 265 13.12 15.54 5.81
CA GLU A 265 11.91 15.08 6.51
C GLU A 265 10.91 14.50 5.52
N PHE A 266 11.31 13.46 4.78
CA PHE A 266 10.51 12.93 3.67
C PHE A 266 9.17 12.31 4.11
N ASP A 267 9.08 11.75 5.31
CA ASP A 267 7.81 11.25 5.87
C ASP A 267 6.76 12.36 5.97
N GLN A 268 7.16 13.52 6.50
CA GLN A 268 6.28 14.70 6.63
C GLN A 268 5.94 15.29 5.25
N ALA A 269 6.90 15.28 4.32
CA ALA A 269 6.65 15.71 2.94
C ALA A 269 5.59 14.84 2.26
N VAL A 270 5.67 13.52 2.41
CA VAL A 270 4.68 12.59 1.82
C VAL A 270 3.29 12.83 2.41
N GLU A 271 3.17 13.01 3.73
CA GLU A 271 1.89 13.28 4.40
C GLU A 271 1.21 14.54 3.87
N ILE A 272 1.93 15.67 3.84
CA ILE A 272 1.40 16.95 3.34
C ILE A 272 1.03 16.89 1.85
N LEU A 273 1.79 16.14 1.05
CA LEU A 273 1.51 15.98 -0.38
C LEU A 273 0.31 15.07 -0.63
N GLN A 274 0.06 14.08 0.23
CA GLN A 274 -1.14 13.26 0.17
C GLN A 274 -2.40 14.10 0.44
N GLU A 275 -2.36 14.95 1.47
CA GLU A 275 -3.44 15.90 1.74
C GLU A 275 -3.64 16.88 0.57
N ALA A 276 -2.56 17.28 -0.12
CA ALA A 276 -2.66 18.11 -1.31
C ALA A 276 -3.31 17.38 -2.51
N LEU A 277 -3.06 16.06 -2.66
CA LEU A 277 -3.71 15.23 -3.67
C LEU A 277 -5.20 15.04 -3.38
N ASP A 278 -5.59 14.94 -2.11
CA ASP A 278 -7.00 14.77 -1.74
C ASP A 278 -7.86 16.01 -2.04
N MET A 279 -7.23 17.19 -2.10
CA MET A 279 -7.87 18.45 -2.54
C MET A 279 -7.87 18.61 -4.07
N GLU A 280 -7.21 17.73 -4.80
CA GLU A 280 -7.03 17.86 -6.23
C GLU A 280 -8.33 17.56 -7.00
N HIS A 281 -8.78 18.51 -7.81
CA HIS A 281 -9.96 18.34 -8.66
C HIS A 281 -9.59 17.91 -10.09
N ALA A 282 -8.32 18.06 -10.47
CA ALA A 282 -7.76 17.68 -11.76
C ALA A 282 -6.26 17.41 -11.62
N VAL A 283 -5.76 16.38 -12.31
CA VAL A 283 -4.37 15.89 -12.20
C VAL A 283 -3.34 17.02 -12.42
N ASP A 284 -2.61 17.39 -11.38
CA ASP A 284 -1.46 18.29 -11.37
C ASP A 284 -0.16 17.48 -11.44
N VAL A 285 0.40 17.41 -12.64
CA VAL A 285 1.67 16.72 -12.92
C VAL A 285 2.82 17.22 -12.05
N GLN A 286 2.80 18.49 -11.60
CA GLN A 286 3.84 19.01 -10.71
C GLN A 286 3.67 18.52 -9.28
N LEU A 287 2.42 18.35 -8.82
CA LEU A 287 2.13 17.74 -7.52
C LEU A 287 2.55 16.27 -7.50
N GLN A 288 2.17 15.50 -8.53
CA GLN A 288 2.58 14.10 -8.66
C GLN A 288 4.10 13.94 -8.68
N LYS A 289 4.81 14.77 -9.46
CA LYS A 289 6.29 14.77 -9.47
C LYS A 289 6.88 15.00 -8.09
N LEU A 290 6.28 15.92 -7.32
CA LEU A 290 6.74 16.24 -5.98
C LEU A 290 6.47 15.08 -5.01
N VAL A 291 5.33 14.39 -5.13
CA VAL A 291 5.01 13.16 -4.38
C VAL A 291 6.06 12.09 -4.66
N PHE A 292 6.38 11.83 -5.93
CA PHE A 292 7.42 10.86 -6.27
C PHE A 292 8.78 11.22 -5.66
N THR A 293 9.18 12.48 -5.71
CA THR A 293 10.44 12.92 -5.09
C THR A 293 10.44 12.71 -3.58
N ALA A 294 9.32 12.98 -2.90
CA ALA A 294 9.21 12.74 -1.46
C ALA A 294 9.28 11.24 -1.12
N VAL A 295 8.55 10.41 -1.86
CA VAL A 295 8.54 8.95 -1.65
C VAL A 295 9.90 8.33 -1.96
N GLU A 296 10.58 8.76 -3.03
CA GLU A 296 11.92 8.29 -3.37
C GLU A 296 12.93 8.63 -2.27
N GLY A 297 12.93 9.87 -1.78
CA GLY A 297 13.80 10.29 -0.68
C GLY A 297 13.52 9.55 0.63
N ARG A 298 12.25 9.24 0.91
CA ARG A 298 11.86 8.42 2.08
C ARG A 298 12.47 7.01 2.01
N ILE A 299 12.44 6.38 0.84
CA ILE A 299 13.03 5.05 0.64
C ILE A 299 14.55 5.12 0.74
N ASP A 300 15.17 6.17 0.19
CA ASP A 300 16.61 6.36 0.27
C ASP A 300 17.08 6.55 1.72
N ASN A 301 16.38 7.34 2.52
CA ASN A 301 16.64 7.46 3.96
C ASN A 301 16.50 6.11 4.69
N ALA A 302 15.46 5.33 4.36
CA ALA A 302 15.26 4.02 4.94
C ALA A 302 16.40 3.05 4.56
N LEU A 303 16.82 3.05 3.29
CA LEU A 303 17.95 2.27 2.81
C LEU A 303 19.25 2.66 3.51
N GLU A 304 19.51 3.96 3.69
CA GLU A 304 20.68 4.44 4.43
C GLU A 304 20.67 3.97 5.88
N SER A 305 19.52 4.09 6.56
CA SER A 305 19.35 3.62 7.94
C SER A 305 19.59 2.11 8.07
N TRP A 306 19.09 1.30 7.14
CA TRP A 306 19.28 -0.16 7.17
C TRP A 306 20.70 -0.58 6.78
N LYS A 307 21.36 0.17 5.87
CA LYS A 307 22.77 -0.06 5.55
C LYS A 307 23.67 0.25 6.75
N ALA A 308 23.41 1.34 7.47
CA ALA A 308 24.09 1.63 8.73
C ALA A 308 23.84 0.54 9.78
N HIS A 309 22.59 0.07 9.91
CA HIS A 309 22.26 -1.05 10.80
C HIS A 309 23.00 -2.34 10.42
N LEU A 310 23.18 -2.63 9.13
CA LEU A 310 23.94 -3.77 8.65
C LEU A 310 25.43 -3.67 9.01
N GLU A 311 26.01 -2.46 8.95
CA GLU A 311 27.40 -2.21 9.35
C GLU A 311 27.62 -2.39 10.86
N ASP A 312 26.64 -1.96 11.67
CA ASP A 312 26.67 -2.07 13.14
C ASP A 312 26.21 -3.45 13.68
N ALA A 313 25.66 -4.32 12.81
CA ALA A 313 25.10 -5.60 13.20
C ALA A 313 26.16 -6.55 13.79
N THR A 314 25.90 -7.06 14.99
CA THR A 314 26.86 -7.90 15.73
C THR A 314 26.56 -9.39 15.63
N SER A 315 25.32 -9.75 15.29
CA SER A 315 24.89 -11.14 15.11
C SER A 315 24.56 -11.47 13.65
N ASP A 316 24.65 -12.76 13.30
CA ASP A 316 24.31 -13.22 11.94
C ASP A 316 22.81 -13.06 11.63
N LEU A 317 21.94 -13.15 12.65
CA LEU A 317 20.50 -12.93 12.52
C LEU A 317 20.17 -11.47 12.17
N GLU A 318 20.80 -10.50 12.84
CA GLU A 318 20.62 -9.07 12.57
C GLU A 318 21.12 -8.70 11.16
N LYS A 319 22.19 -9.34 10.69
CA LYS A 319 22.70 -9.17 9.33
C LYS A 319 21.73 -9.72 8.29
N GLU A 320 21.20 -10.92 8.51
CA GLU A 320 20.25 -11.54 7.60
C GLU A 320 18.95 -10.71 7.50
N GLU A 321 18.45 -10.20 8.62
CA GLU A 321 17.31 -9.28 8.66
C GLU A 321 17.59 -7.98 7.88
N ALA A 322 18.72 -7.33 8.14
CA ALA A 322 19.08 -6.09 7.45
C ALA A 322 19.27 -6.29 5.94
N ILE A 323 19.89 -7.39 5.51
CA ILE A 323 20.03 -7.74 4.08
C ILE A 323 18.65 -7.94 3.44
N ALA A 324 17.74 -8.65 4.11
CA ALA A 324 16.39 -8.90 3.60
C ALA A 324 15.60 -7.59 3.45
N GLU A 325 15.66 -6.69 4.43
CA GLU A 325 14.98 -5.40 4.38
C GLU A 325 15.58 -4.45 3.35
N ILE A 326 16.91 -4.41 3.19
CA ILE A 326 17.57 -3.66 2.12
C ILE A 326 17.09 -4.16 0.75
N ALA A 327 17.10 -5.47 0.52
CA ALA A 327 16.64 -6.05 -0.74
C ALA A 327 15.16 -5.73 -1.02
N ASN A 328 14.31 -5.74 0.01
CA ASN A 328 12.89 -5.38 -0.10
C ASN A 328 12.70 -3.89 -0.46
N LEU A 329 13.42 -2.99 0.20
CA LEU A 329 13.38 -1.55 -0.08
C LEU A 329 13.94 -1.24 -1.48
N GLU A 330 14.99 -1.92 -1.93
CA GLU A 330 15.51 -1.79 -3.28
C GLU A 330 14.50 -2.25 -4.34
N GLN A 331 13.78 -3.35 -4.09
CA GLN A 331 12.69 -3.76 -4.97
C GLN A 331 11.55 -2.74 -5.01
N THR A 332 11.15 -2.24 -3.83
CA THR A 332 10.12 -1.19 -3.71
C THR A 332 10.51 0.08 -4.48
N LYS A 333 11.78 0.51 -4.38
CA LYS A 333 12.30 1.65 -5.15
C LYS A 333 12.18 1.41 -6.65
N LYS A 334 12.59 0.22 -7.11
CA LYS A 334 12.48 -0.16 -8.52
C LYS A 334 11.02 -0.18 -8.99
N ASP A 335 10.07 -0.58 -8.15
CA ASP A 335 8.63 -0.63 -8.51
C ASP A 335 8.08 0.78 -8.74
N ILE A 336 8.38 1.70 -7.82
CA ILE A 336 7.94 3.10 -7.93
C ILE A 336 8.56 3.79 -9.15
N LEU A 337 9.84 3.51 -9.45
CA LEU A 337 10.49 4.03 -10.66
C LEU A 337 9.82 3.51 -11.94
N LEU A 338 9.42 2.23 -11.95
CA LEU A 338 8.69 1.65 -13.08
C LEU A 338 7.33 2.33 -13.26
N ASP A 339 6.55 2.50 -12.21
CA ASP A 339 5.23 3.13 -12.27
C ASP A 339 5.31 4.58 -12.72
N ARG A 340 6.30 5.32 -12.22
CA ARG A 340 6.58 6.69 -12.69
C ARG A 340 6.92 6.72 -14.18
N ALA A 341 7.75 5.80 -14.65
CA ALA A 341 8.11 5.74 -16.06
C ALA A 341 6.91 5.38 -16.96
N ARG A 342 6.02 4.48 -16.50
CA ARG A 342 4.75 4.18 -17.16
C ARG A 342 3.86 5.42 -17.30
N GLU A 343 3.71 6.18 -16.22
CA GLU A 343 2.93 7.42 -16.24
C GLU A 343 3.53 8.46 -17.20
N GLN A 344 4.86 8.64 -17.20
CA GLN A 344 5.51 9.56 -18.14
C GLN A 344 5.25 9.14 -19.59
N VAL A 345 5.34 7.84 -19.92
CA VAL A 345 5.01 7.36 -21.27
C VAL A 345 3.53 7.54 -21.60
N ALA A 346 2.62 7.38 -20.63
CA ALA A 346 1.20 7.64 -20.86
C ALA A 346 0.93 9.12 -21.24
N HIS A 347 1.65 10.06 -20.61
CA HIS A 347 1.56 11.48 -20.96
C HIS A 347 2.29 11.86 -22.26
N PHE A 348 3.42 11.21 -22.53
CA PHE A 348 4.29 11.49 -23.68
C PHE A 348 4.51 10.23 -24.54
N PRO A 349 3.44 9.64 -25.13
CA PRO A 349 3.50 8.30 -25.72
C PRO A 349 4.45 8.19 -26.91
N ASN A 350 4.70 9.30 -27.61
CA ASN A 350 5.57 9.34 -28.79
C ASN A 350 6.91 10.03 -28.54
N ASP A 351 7.23 10.45 -27.30
CA ASP A 351 8.53 11.06 -27.01
C ASP A 351 9.62 9.99 -26.94
N PRO A 352 10.65 10.03 -27.82
CA PRO A 352 11.69 9.00 -27.85
C PRO A 352 12.52 8.96 -26.56
N LYS A 353 12.69 10.09 -25.87
CA LYS A 353 13.47 10.14 -24.62
C LYS A 353 12.73 9.43 -23.49
N THR A 354 11.44 9.71 -23.34
CA THR A 354 10.61 9.08 -22.30
C THR A 354 10.47 7.58 -22.54
N ASN A 355 10.24 7.17 -23.78
CA ASN A 355 10.17 5.76 -24.14
C ASN A 355 11.51 5.03 -23.92
N MET A 356 12.64 5.70 -24.16
CA MET A 356 13.97 5.11 -23.91
C MET A 356 14.17 4.83 -22.41
N ALA A 357 13.90 5.83 -21.55
CA ALA A 357 14.06 5.68 -20.11
C ALA A 357 13.13 4.58 -19.53
N PHE A 358 11.89 4.51 -20.02
CA PHE A 358 10.96 3.46 -19.62
C PHE A 358 11.42 2.07 -20.08
N ALA A 359 11.90 1.96 -21.32
CA ALA A 359 12.44 0.71 -21.85
C ALA A 359 13.63 0.20 -21.03
N GLU A 360 14.56 1.07 -20.64
CA GLU A 360 15.74 0.67 -19.86
C GLU A 360 15.33 0.02 -18.53
N ILE A 361 14.36 0.59 -17.82
CA ILE A 361 13.82 0.02 -16.58
C ILE A 361 13.17 -1.35 -16.82
N LEU A 362 12.42 -1.50 -17.92
CA LEU A 362 11.81 -2.79 -18.26
C LEU A 362 12.85 -3.87 -18.57
N VAL A 363 13.93 -3.51 -19.29
CA VAL A 363 15.01 -4.44 -19.62
C VAL A 363 15.75 -4.88 -18.35
N GLU A 364 16.08 -3.96 -17.46
CA GLU A 364 16.72 -4.27 -16.17
C GLU A 364 15.87 -5.19 -15.29
N ARG A 365 14.54 -5.15 -15.45
CA ARG A 365 13.59 -6.02 -14.74
C ARG A 365 13.31 -7.34 -15.46
N GLY A 366 13.95 -7.61 -16.60
CA GLY A 366 13.68 -8.80 -17.41
C GLY A 366 12.30 -8.82 -18.07
N MET A 367 11.60 -7.68 -18.11
CA MET A 367 10.26 -7.53 -18.71
C MET A 367 10.39 -7.33 -20.23
N PHE A 368 10.97 -8.33 -20.90
CA PHE A 368 11.42 -8.22 -22.29
C PHE A 368 10.28 -7.96 -23.28
N GLU A 369 9.12 -8.57 -23.08
CA GLU A 369 7.97 -8.39 -23.97
C GLU A 369 7.41 -6.96 -23.91
N GLU A 370 7.22 -6.43 -22.70
CA GLU A 370 6.75 -5.05 -22.48
C GLU A 370 7.75 -4.01 -23.01
N ALA A 371 9.06 -4.31 -23.02
CA ALA A 371 10.10 -3.39 -23.47
C ALA A 371 10.09 -3.14 -25.00
N LEU A 372 9.53 -4.06 -25.81
CA LEU A 372 9.68 -4.01 -27.27
C LEU A 372 9.04 -2.78 -27.92
N ASP A 373 7.83 -2.39 -27.51
CA ASP A 373 7.12 -1.24 -28.07
C ASP A 373 7.78 0.10 -27.68
N PRO A 374 8.09 0.36 -26.40
CA PRO A 374 8.88 1.53 -26.00
C PRO A 374 10.23 1.62 -26.72
N LEU A 375 10.97 0.52 -26.87
CA LEU A 375 12.23 0.50 -27.62
C LEU A 375 12.04 0.85 -29.09
N THR A 376 10.93 0.41 -29.69
CA THR A 376 10.60 0.75 -31.08
C THR A 376 10.33 2.25 -31.24
N LYS A 377 9.61 2.85 -30.30
CA LYS A 377 9.35 4.30 -30.25
C LYS A 377 10.63 5.09 -29.98
N ALA A 378 11.48 4.64 -29.06
CA ALA A 378 12.77 5.25 -28.75
C ALA A 378 13.70 5.27 -29.98
N ALA A 379 13.68 4.20 -30.79
CA ALA A 379 14.53 4.07 -31.97
C ALA A 379 14.26 5.10 -33.08
N THR A 380 13.13 5.82 -33.02
CA THR A 380 12.77 6.87 -33.99
C THR A 380 13.67 8.11 -33.91
N SER A 381 14.37 8.31 -32.79
CA SER A 381 15.32 9.42 -32.62
C SER A 381 16.76 8.97 -32.83
N PRO A 382 17.54 9.62 -33.72
CA PRO A 382 18.94 9.29 -33.97
C PRO A 382 19.82 9.24 -32.71
N ARG A 383 19.43 9.99 -31.67
CA ARG A 383 20.13 10.00 -30.38
C ARG A 383 20.04 8.65 -29.64
N PHE A 384 18.92 7.95 -29.78
CA PHE A 384 18.63 6.71 -29.05
C PHE A 384 18.63 5.47 -29.94
N THR A 385 18.56 5.63 -31.27
CA THR A 385 18.45 4.55 -32.27
C THR A 385 19.39 3.38 -31.99
N THR A 386 20.71 3.62 -31.86
CA THR A 386 21.69 2.55 -31.66
C THR A 386 21.46 1.76 -30.37
N ARG A 387 21.26 2.47 -29.25
CA ARG A 387 21.02 1.84 -27.93
C ARG A 387 19.67 1.13 -27.90
N ALA A 388 18.63 1.72 -28.49
CA ALA A 388 17.30 1.13 -28.58
C ALA A 388 17.32 -0.18 -29.38
N TYR A 389 17.99 -0.23 -30.53
CA TYR A 389 18.15 -1.47 -31.29
C TYR A 389 18.95 -2.52 -30.52
N MET A 390 20.03 -2.13 -29.85
CA MET A 390 20.82 -3.06 -29.05
C MET A 390 20.00 -3.70 -27.93
N LEU A 391 19.29 -2.88 -27.14
CA LEU A 391 18.42 -3.37 -26.07
C LEU A 391 17.27 -4.21 -26.62
N ARG A 392 16.67 -3.83 -27.75
CA ARG A 392 15.58 -4.60 -28.36
C ARG A 392 16.08 -5.94 -28.90
N GLY A 393 17.31 -5.99 -29.39
CA GLY A 393 18.02 -7.23 -29.70
C GLY A 393 18.19 -8.12 -28.47
N LYS A 394 18.67 -7.56 -27.34
CA LYS A 394 18.76 -8.29 -26.06
C LYS A 394 17.41 -8.85 -25.61
N CYS A 395 16.35 -8.04 -25.63
CA CYS A 395 14.99 -8.50 -25.29
C CYS A 395 14.56 -9.68 -26.16
N ARG A 396 14.81 -9.59 -27.47
CA ARG A 396 14.45 -10.65 -28.43
C ARG A 396 15.25 -11.93 -28.21
N ILE A 397 16.53 -11.83 -27.86
CA ILE A 397 17.33 -13.00 -27.43
C ILE A 397 16.70 -13.64 -26.19
N GLY A 398 16.36 -12.83 -25.17
CA GLY A 398 15.71 -13.33 -23.95
C GLY A 398 14.32 -13.96 -24.18
N LEU A 399 13.66 -13.59 -25.29
CA LEU A 399 12.40 -14.19 -25.75
C LEU A 399 12.59 -15.33 -26.77
N GLU A 400 13.84 -15.73 -27.06
CA GLU A 400 14.22 -16.74 -28.04
C GLU A 400 13.80 -16.42 -29.50
N ILE A 401 13.62 -15.15 -29.82
CA ILE A 401 13.25 -14.64 -31.16
C ILE A 401 14.51 -14.20 -31.91
N PHE A 402 15.38 -15.16 -32.21
CA PHE A 402 16.73 -14.90 -32.72
C PHE A 402 16.78 -14.27 -34.12
N ASP A 403 15.80 -14.55 -34.99
CA ASP A 403 15.67 -13.98 -36.34
C ASP A 403 15.52 -12.45 -36.29
N LYS A 404 14.63 -11.98 -35.41
CA LYS A 404 14.39 -10.55 -35.20
C LYS A 404 15.51 -9.91 -34.37
N ALA A 405 16.16 -10.65 -33.48
CA ALA A 405 17.32 -10.17 -32.74
C ALA A 405 18.49 -9.85 -33.69
N LYS A 406 18.81 -10.76 -34.61
CA LYS A 406 19.81 -10.57 -35.68
C LYS A 406 19.61 -9.24 -36.39
N ILE A 407 18.40 -8.97 -36.87
CA ILE A 407 18.07 -7.74 -37.61
C ILE A 407 18.33 -6.48 -36.78
N ASP A 408 17.93 -6.46 -35.50
CA ASP A 408 18.13 -5.30 -34.64
C ASP A 408 19.60 -5.07 -34.32
N LEU A 409 20.32 -6.13 -33.97
CA LEU A 409 21.73 -6.06 -33.60
C LEU A 409 22.60 -5.65 -34.79
N SER A 410 22.30 -6.12 -36.00
CA SER A 410 22.96 -5.65 -37.24
C SER A 410 22.74 -4.15 -37.45
N LYS A 411 21.51 -3.64 -37.28
CA LYS A 411 21.21 -2.20 -37.39
C LYS A 411 21.93 -1.37 -36.33
N ALA A 412 22.01 -1.88 -35.10
CA ALA A 412 22.76 -1.24 -34.03
C ALA A 412 24.25 -1.16 -34.39
N LEU A 413 24.84 -2.27 -34.86
CA LEU A 413 26.24 -2.37 -35.24
C LEU A 413 26.61 -1.43 -36.41
N GLU A 414 25.75 -1.35 -37.44
CA GLU A 414 25.91 -0.42 -38.58
C GLU A 414 25.88 1.05 -38.15
N SER A 415 25.17 1.37 -37.07
CA SER A 415 24.99 2.72 -36.55
C SER A 415 26.02 3.10 -35.47
N LEU A 416 27.00 2.24 -35.17
CA LEU A 416 28.04 2.55 -34.19
C LEU A 416 29.05 3.57 -34.72
N ARG A 417 29.58 4.36 -33.79
CA ARG A 417 30.75 5.20 -34.06
C ARG A 417 32.02 4.34 -34.06
N PRO A 418 33.08 4.76 -34.78
CA PRO A 418 34.37 4.07 -34.69
C PRO A 418 34.86 3.98 -33.24
N ARG A 419 35.27 2.78 -32.80
CA ARG A 419 35.72 2.46 -31.43
C ARG A 419 34.65 2.70 -30.35
N ASP A 420 33.38 2.50 -30.67
CA ASP A 420 32.32 2.52 -29.66
C ASP A 420 32.49 1.34 -28.68
N ARG A 421 32.34 1.60 -27.38
CA ARG A 421 32.52 0.60 -26.33
C ARG A 421 31.55 -0.58 -26.45
N ASN A 422 30.40 -0.39 -27.10
CA ASN A 422 29.40 -1.42 -27.24
C ASN A 422 29.69 -2.38 -28.41
N GLU A 423 30.74 -2.13 -29.23
CA GLU A 423 31.04 -2.95 -30.40
C GLU A 423 31.33 -4.41 -30.02
N ALA A 424 32.06 -4.64 -28.93
CA ALA A 424 32.39 -5.99 -28.45
C ALA A 424 31.13 -6.78 -28.06
N GLU A 425 30.26 -6.17 -27.25
CA GLU A 425 28.99 -6.74 -26.79
C GLU A 425 28.03 -7.00 -27.95
N LEU A 426 27.88 -6.05 -28.88
CA LEU A 426 27.03 -6.23 -30.06
C LEU A 426 27.46 -7.40 -30.94
N ASN A 427 28.77 -7.56 -31.16
CA ASN A 427 29.30 -8.70 -31.90
C ASN A 427 29.06 -10.01 -31.15
N GLN A 428 29.14 -10.02 -29.82
CA GLN A 428 28.83 -11.21 -29.03
C GLN A 428 27.35 -11.59 -29.15
N LEU A 429 26.43 -10.64 -28.94
CA LEU A 429 24.99 -10.89 -28.99
C LEU A 429 24.54 -11.33 -30.38
N LEU A 430 25.11 -10.71 -31.42
CA LEU A 430 24.82 -11.05 -32.81
C LEU A 430 25.35 -12.45 -33.15
N GLY A 431 26.59 -12.76 -32.75
CA GLY A 431 27.17 -14.10 -32.92
C GLY A 431 26.37 -15.19 -32.21
N ALA A 432 25.91 -14.93 -30.98
CA ALA A 432 25.05 -15.84 -30.24
C ALA A 432 23.70 -16.07 -30.94
N SER A 433 23.09 -15.01 -31.47
CA SER A 433 21.83 -15.09 -32.21
C SER A 433 21.98 -15.89 -33.51
N LEU A 434 23.05 -15.65 -34.28
CA LEU A 434 23.36 -16.37 -35.52
C LEU A 434 23.59 -17.86 -35.27
N LYS A 435 24.33 -18.19 -34.19
CA LYS A 435 24.57 -19.57 -33.79
C LYS A 435 23.27 -20.29 -33.44
N ALA A 436 22.36 -19.63 -32.72
CA ALA A 436 21.04 -20.19 -32.41
C ALA A 436 20.17 -20.44 -33.66
N LEU A 437 20.37 -19.65 -34.72
CA LEU A 437 19.73 -19.84 -36.03
C LEU A 437 20.41 -20.91 -36.90
N GLY A 438 21.56 -21.46 -36.48
CA GLY A 438 22.35 -22.43 -37.25
C GLY A 438 23.27 -21.82 -38.30
N GLU A 439 23.42 -20.51 -38.34
CA GLU A 439 24.29 -19.77 -39.26
C GLU A 439 25.73 -19.70 -38.73
N ASN A 440 26.40 -20.86 -38.65
CA ASN A 440 27.65 -21.03 -37.91
C ASN A 440 28.83 -20.21 -38.45
N ASP A 441 28.96 -20.06 -39.77
CA ASP A 441 30.10 -19.35 -40.38
C ASP A 441 30.06 -17.85 -40.04
N GLU A 442 28.89 -17.22 -40.15
CA GLU A 442 28.69 -15.81 -39.77
C GLU A 442 28.81 -15.63 -38.25
N ALA A 443 28.29 -16.59 -37.47
CA ALA A 443 28.40 -16.57 -36.02
C ALA A 443 29.86 -16.58 -35.55
N GLU A 444 30.70 -17.45 -36.13
CA GLU A 444 32.11 -17.56 -35.76
C GLU A 444 32.88 -16.27 -36.04
N ALA A 445 32.60 -15.61 -37.17
CA ALA A 445 33.21 -14.33 -37.50
C ALA A 445 32.89 -13.25 -36.45
N HIS A 446 31.62 -13.13 -36.05
CA HIS A 446 31.19 -12.15 -35.04
C HIS A 446 31.72 -12.48 -33.64
N LEU A 447 31.70 -13.75 -33.21
CA LEU A 447 32.23 -14.17 -31.92
C LEU A 447 33.76 -13.97 -31.81
N THR A 448 34.50 -14.25 -32.89
CA THR A 448 35.94 -13.99 -32.95
C THR A 448 36.23 -12.49 -32.82
N LYS A 449 35.48 -11.66 -33.56
CA LYS A 449 35.60 -10.20 -33.46
C LYS A 449 35.29 -9.66 -32.07
N ALA A 450 34.27 -10.19 -31.39
CA ALA A 450 33.97 -9.82 -30.00
C ALA A 450 35.14 -10.14 -29.05
N LYS A 451 35.76 -11.31 -29.23
CA LYS A 451 36.92 -11.75 -28.45
C LYS A 451 38.15 -10.87 -28.71
N ASP A 452 38.41 -10.52 -29.96
CA ASP A 452 39.51 -9.62 -30.35
C ASP A 452 39.34 -8.21 -29.76
N LEU A 453 38.10 -7.78 -29.58
CA LEU A 453 37.75 -6.52 -28.91
C LEU A 453 37.75 -6.62 -27.38
N GLY A 454 38.12 -7.77 -26.80
CA GLY A 454 38.27 -7.97 -25.36
C GLY A 454 36.97 -8.24 -24.61
N TYR A 455 35.93 -8.76 -25.27
CA TYR A 455 34.72 -9.19 -24.58
C TYR A 455 35.04 -10.30 -23.56
N THR A 456 34.62 -10.11 -22.31
CA THR A 456 34.71 -11.10 -21.23
C THR A 456 33.31 -11.30 -20.64
N GLU A 457 32.87 -12.55 -20.45
CA GLU A 457 31.52 -12.90 -19.98
C GLU A 457 31.17 -12.34 -18.58
N THR A 458 32.12 -11.73 -17.88
CA THR A 458 32.02 -11.27 -16.48
C THR A 458 31.39 -9.88 -16.29
N GLN A 459 30.68 -9.31 -17.28
CA GLN A 459 30.09 -7.95 -17.15
C GLN A 459 28.61 -7.89 -16.76
N GLU A 460 27.94 -9.00 -16.41
CA GLU A 460 26.51 -9.01 -16.04
C GLU A 460 26.19 -9.37 -14.57
N GLU A 461 27.17 -9.40 -13.65
CA GLU A 461 26.93 -9.65 -12.21
C GLU A 461 27.23 -8.43 -11.29
N ALA A 462 26.87 -7.21 -11.68
CA ALA A 462 26.92 -6.05 -10.77
C ALA A 462 25.63 -5.24 -10.80
#